data_AF-A0A949ZUL9-F1
#
_entry.id   AF-A0A949ZUL9-F1
#
_cell.length_a   1.000
_cell.length_b   1.000
_cell.length_c   1.000
_cell.angle_alpha   90.00
_cell.angle_beta   90.00
_cell.angle_gamma   90.00
#
_symmetry.space_group_name_H-M   'P 1'
#
loop_
_entity.id
_entity.type
_entity.pdbx_description
1 polymer ?
#
loop_
_entity_poly.entity_id
_entity_poly.type
_entity_poly.pdbx_seq_one_letter_code
_entity_poly.pdbx_strand_id
1 'polypeptide(L)'
;IVPWVGASTSQAWAALGAFAAAVAALSWRPLARLEPAAQLGSPGGLGKLDTSAWILIVCYGVFGFGYILPATFIPAAARALAPDPTLFAMAWPVFGLAAAVSTVAVPRFAGHFSPRTVAAASFVVMGSGVLLPSVVHGLAALCVSAVLVGGTFMVATMACVQEARRIGGVGAGGLIAAMTAAFAIGQLVGPLAVTSGKTIQEALLRPSIVAGALLLLSGVALAIQRGASSARPSVAQEGGVQGAADD
;
A
#
# COMPACT_ATOMS: atom_id res chain seq x y z
N ILE A 1 -16.66 7.72 25.65
CA ILE A 1 -16.54 6.36 26.24
C ILE A 1 -16.47 5.40 25.05
N VAL A 2 -15.47 4.52 25.00
CA VAL A 2 -15.47 3.40 24.05
C VAL A 2 -16.53 2.41 24.56
N PRO A 3 -17.68 2.27 23.89
CA PRO A 3 -18.89 1.69 24.49
C PRO A 3 -18.72 0.29 25.06
N TRP A 4 -17.82 -0.52 24.51
CA TRP A 4 -17.62 -1.93 24.88
C TRP A 4 -16.51 -2.20 25.90
N VAL A 5 -15.71 -1.18 26.29
CA VAL A 5 -14.64 -1.32 27.31
C VAL A 5 -14.96 -0.51 28.58
N GLY A 6 -15.95 0.40 28.52
CA GLY A 6 -16.16 1.39 29.58
C GLY A 6 -15.02 2.39 29.72
N ALA A 7 -14.03 2.33 28.82
CA ALA A 7 -12.86 3.20 28.84
C ALA A 7 -13.22 4.59 28.34
N SER A 8 -12.69 5.62 29.01
CA SER A 8 -12.68 6.97 28.44
C SER A 8 -11.87 6.98 27.14
N THR A 9 -12.11 7.98 26.29
CA THR A 9 -11.32 8.18 25.06
C THR A 9 -9.83 8.32 25.40
N SER A 10 -9.48 8.98 26.50
CA SER A 10 -8.09 9.11 26.97
C SER A 10 -7.46 7.78 27.37
N GLN A 11 -8.20 6.90 28.04
CA GLN A 11 -7.73 5.56 28.41
C GLN A 11 -7.49 4.69 27.17
N ALA A 12 -8.38 4.78 26.16
CA ALA A 12 -8.20 4.04 24.90
C ALA A 12 -6.94 4.51 24.15
N TRP A 13 -6.70 5.81 24.06
CA TRP A 13 -5.47 6.36 23.47
C TRP A 13 -4.21 5.99 24.26
N ALA A 14 -4.27 6.04 25.59
CA ALA A 14 -3.16 5.64 26.44
C ALA A 14 -2.81 4.16 26.29
N ALA A 15 -3.82 3.27 26.25
CA ALA A 15 -3.63 1.85 26.04
C ALA A 15 -3.01 1.55 24.66
N LEU A 16 -3.51 2.21 23.60
CA LEU A 16 -2.95 2.08 22.26
C LEU A 16 -1.51 2.58 22.19
N GLY A 17 -1.21 3.72 22.82
CA GLY A 17 0.14 4.28 22.92
C GLY A 17 1.11 3.37 23.68
N ALA A 18 0.68 2.80 24.80
CA ALA A 18 1.46 1.84 25.57
C ALA A 18 1.73 0.56 24.77
N PHE A 19 0.72 0.03 24.07
CA PHE A 19 0.88 -1.11 23.18
C PHE A 19 1.87 -0.83 22.04
N ALA A 20 1.74 0.32 21.37
CA ALA A 20 2.67 0.74 20.32
C ALA A 20 4.11 0.90 20.85
N ALA A 21 4.28 1.50 22.03
CA ALA A 21 5.58 1.63 22.67
C ALA A 21 6.21 0.27 23.03
N ALA A 22 5.40 -0.68 23.52
CA ALA A 22 5.86 -2.04 23.80
C ALA A 22 6.32 -2.74 22.52
N VAL A 23 5.54 -2.68 21.44
CA VAL A 23 5.92 -3.25 20.13
C VAL A 23 7.20 -2.59 19.59
N ALA A 24 7.34 -1.27 19.72
CA ALA A 24 8.53 -0.54 19.31
C ALA A 24 9.76 -0.98 20.12
N ALA A 25 9.64 -1.09 21.45
CA ALA A 25 10.72 -1.55 22.32
C ALA A 25 11.15 -3.00 22.00
N LEU A 26 10.18 -3.89 21.76
CA LEU A 26 10.45 -5.28 21.37
C LEU A 26 11.13 -5.38 20.00
N SER A 27 10.78 -4.48 19.08
CA SER A 27 11.34 -4.43 17.72
C SER A 27 12.68 -3.69 17.63
N TRP A 28 13.08 -2.97 18.70
CA TRP A 28 14.26 -2.11 18.71
C TRP A 28 15.56 -2.89 18.51
N ARG A 29 15.73 -4.02 19.21
CA ARG A 29 16.96 -4.82 19.15
C ARG A 29 17.22 -5.43 17.77
N PRO A 30 16.23 -6.06 17.10
CA PRO A 30 16.41 -6.52 15.71
C PRO A 30 16.72 -5.37 14.75
N LEU A 31 16.05 -4.22 14.91
CA LEU A 31 16.23 -3.07 14.04
C LEU A 31 17.63 -2.44 14.19
N ALA A 32 18.11 -2.31 15.43
CA ALA A 32 19.42 -1.75 15.74
C ALA A 32 20.59 -2.64 15.25
N ARG A 33 20.31 -3.90 14.89
CA ARG A 33 21.28 -4.83 14.30
C ARG A 33 21.30 -4.78 12.77
N LEU A 34 20.36 -4.09 12.13
CA LEU A 34 20.42 -3.87 10.70
C LEU A 34 21.57 -2.90 10.43
N GLU A 35 22.51 -3.33 9.59
CA GLU A 35 23.51 -2.42 9.03
C GLU A 35 22.79 -1.21 8.44
N PRO A 36 23.23 0.02 8.74
CA PRO A 36 22.72 1.21 8.07
C PRO A 36 22.78 0.95 6.57
N ALA A 37 21.64 1.02 5.88
CA ALA A 37 21.63 0.90 4.43
C ALA A 37 22.71 1.83 3.89
N ALA A 38 23.70 1.27 3.18
CA ALA A 38 24.86 1.98 2.68
C ALA A 38 24.42 3.37 2.23
N GLN A 39 25.02 4.40 2.84
CA GLN A 39 24.61 5.80 2.69
C GLN A 39 24.12 6.01 1.26
N LEU A 40 22.82 6.23 1.10
CA LEU A 40 22.27 6.68 -0.16
C LEU A 40 23.09 7.92 -0.49
N GLY A 41 24.01 7.79 -1.47
CA GLY A 41 24.78 8.94 -1.93
C GLY A 41 23.81 10.09 -2.17
N SER A 42 24.24 11.32 -1.87
CA SER A 42 23.45 12.56 -1.97
C SER A 42 22.34 12.40 -2.99
N PRO A 43 21.05 12.55 -2.61
CA PRO A 43 19.91 12.06 -3.39
C PRO A 43 20.15 12.37 -4.86
N GLY A 44 20.62 11.35 -5.58
CA GLY A 44 20.84 11.50 -7.01
C GLY A 44 19.50 11.91 -7.54
N GLY A 45 19.42 13.05 -8.22
CA GLY A 45 18.17 13.55 -8.77
C GLY A 45 17.44 12.42 -9.49
N LEU A 46 16.11 12.50 -9.58
CA LEU A 46 15.32 11.62 -10.43
C LEU A 46 15.99 11.58 -11.81
N GLY A 47 16.75 10.52 -12.10
CA GLY A 47 17.43 10.36 -13.37
C GLY A 47 16.38 10.24 -14.48
N LYS A 48 16.80 9.81 -15.67
CA LYS A 48 15.83 9.51 -16.73
C LYS A 48 14.87 8.41 -16.25
N LEU A 49 13.60 8.77 -16.07
CA LEU A 49 12.53 7.85 -15.74
C LEU A 49 12.22 6.99 -16.97
N ASP A 50 12.42 5.69 -16.85
CA ASP A 50 11.96 4.75 -17.85
C ASP A 50 10.45 4.47 -17.70
N THR A 51 9.89 3.73 -18.66
CA THR A 51 8.47 3.36 -18.68
C THR A 51 8.05 2.61 -17.42
N SER A 52 8.93 1.76 -16.88
CA SER A 52 8.66 0.97 -15.68
C SER A 52 8.54 1.86 -14.43
N ALA A 53 9.41 2.85 -14.30
CA ALA A 53 9.38 3.82 -13.20
C ALA A 53 8.13 4.69 -13.28
N TRP A 54 7.75 5.18 -14.47
CA TRP A 54 6.51 5.94 -14.66
C TRP A 54 5.27 5.13 -14.32
N ILE A 55 5.18 3.88 -14.76
CA ILE A 55 4.03 3.04 -14.44
C ILE A 55 3.95 2.79 -12.93
N LEU A 56 5.08 2.57 -12.26
CA LEU A 56 5.09 2.43 -10.80
C LEU A 56 4.60 3.71 -10.10
N ILE A 57 5.04 4.91 -10.53
CA ILE A 57 4.57 6.19 -10.00
C ILE A 57 3.06 6.35 -10.16
N VAL A 58 2.54 6.12 -11.38
CA VAL A 58 1.11 6.26 -11.67
C VAL A 58 0.28 5.25 -10.87
N CYS A 59 0.69 3.98 -10.85
CA CYS A 59 0.03 2.93 -10.08
C CYS A 59 0.01 3.30 -8.58
N TYR A 60 1.12 3.82 -8.06
CA TYR A 60 1.20 4.21 -6.65
C TYR A 60 0.34 5.44 -6.31
N GLY A 61 0.14 6.36 -7.27
CA GLY A 61 -0.84 7.44 -7.16
C GLY A 61 -2.29 6.95 -7.16
N VAL A 62 -2.64 6.05 -8.07
CA VAL A 62 -3.94 5.36 -8.10
C VAL A 62 -4.20 4.62 -6.79
N PHE A 63 -3.18 3.98 -6.23
CA PHE A 63 -3.25 3.34 -4.93
C PHE A 63 -3.61 4.32 -3.81
N GLY A 64 -3.04 5.53 -3.80
CA GLY A 64 -3.44 6.60 -2.87
C GLY A 64 -4.92 6.97 -2.99
N PHE A 65 -5.43 7.13 -4.22
CA PHE A 65 -6.84 7.43 -4.48
C PHE A 65 -7.77 6.27 -4.06
N GLY A 66 -7.42 5.03 -4.39
CA GLY A 66 -8.25 3.87 -4.06
C GLY A 66 -8.28 3.52 -2.58
N TYR A 67 -7.18 3.71 -1.86
CA TYR A 67 -7.14 3.46 -0.42
C TYR A 67 -7.92 4.52 0.38
N ILE A 68 -7.89 5.80 -0.02
CA ILE A 68 -8.42 6.86 0.84
C ILE A 68 -9.94 6.80 0.97
N LEU A 69 -10.64 6.35 -0.07
CA LEU A 69 -12.10 6.21 -0.04
C LEU A 69 -12.58 5.28 1.10
N PRO A 70 -12.18 3.99 1.16
CA PRO A 70 -12.56 3.12 2.27
C PRO A 70 -11.98 3.58 3.62
N ALA A 71 -10.73 4.05 3.66
CA ALA A 71 -10.09 4.48 4.90
C ALA A 71 -10.81 5.65 5.58
N THR A 72 -11.34 6.59 4.79
CA THR A 72 -12.09 7.75 5.30
C THR A 72 -13.57 7.43 5.52
N PHE A 73 -14.21 6.71 4.60
CA PHE A 73 -15.67 6.70 4.54
C PHE A 73 -16.34 5.38 4.96
N ILE A 74 -15.60 4.27 5.16
CA ILE A 74 -16.20 3.03 5.74
C ILE A 74 -16.87 3.31 7.10
N PRO A 75 -16.23 4.01 8.07
CA PRO A 75 -16.87 4.28 9.35
C PRO A 75 -18.16 5.13 9.19
N ALA A 76 -18.14 6.10 8.28
CA ALA A 76 -19.32 6.92 7.99
C ALA A 76 -20.44 6.09 7.34
N ALA A 77 -20.12 5.23 6.38
CA ALA A 77 -21.07 4.31 5.75
C ALA A 77 -21.64 3.29 6.74
N ALA A 78 -20.82 2.77 7.66
CA ALA A 78 -21.26 1.86 8.71
C ALA A 78 -22.24 2.53 9.67
N ARG A 79 -21.95 3.78 10.08
CA ARG A 79 -22.84 4.59 10.92
C ARG A 79 -24.18 4.87 10.25
N ALA A 80 -24.22 5.01 8.93
CA ALA A 80 -25.47 5.19 8.18
C ALA A 80 -26.31 3.92 8.12
N LEU A 81 -25.71 2.74 8.27
CA LEU A 81 -26.39 1.44 8.19
C LEU A 81 -26.83 0.89 9.55
N ALA A 82 -26.14 1.25 10.64
CA ALA A 82 -26.51 0.81 11.98
C ALA A 82 -26.37 1.93 13.02
N PRO A 83 -27.38 2.11 13.89
CA PRO A 83 -27.34 3.11 14.96
C PRO A 83 -26.42 2.72 16.12
N ASP A 84 -25.99 1.45 16.20
CA ASP A 84 -25.07 0.97 17.25
C ASP A 84 -23.67 1.58 17.09
N PRO A 85 -23.20 2.38 18.06
CA PRO A 85 -21.89 2.98 18.01
C PRO A 85 -20.72 2.01 17.99
N THR A 86 -20.95 0.78 18.43
CA THR A 86 -19.94 -0.28 18.46
C THR A 86 -19.52 -0.71 17.06
N LEU A 87 -20.48 -0.85 16.15
CA LEU A 87 -20.26 -1.43 14.83
C LEU A 87 -19.43 -0.52 13.92
N PHE A 88 -19.70 0.79 13.89
CA PHE A 88 -18.88 1.69 13.07
C PHE A 88 -17.50 1.93 13.69
N ALA A 89 -17.38 1.89 15.02
CA ALA A 89 -16.11 2.10 15.69
C ALA A 89 -15.18 0.86 15.61
N MET A 90 -15.72 -0.32 15.27
CA MET A 90 -14.94 -1.53 14.92
C MET A 90 -14.27 -1.47 13.55
N ALA A 91 -14.68 -0.56 12.65
CA ALA A 91 -14.09 -0.46 11.31
C ALA A 91 -12.56 -0.28 11.35
N TRP A 92 -12.07 0.63 12.21
CA TRP A 92 -10.64 0.91 12.35
C TRP A 92 -9.85 -0.22 13.03
N PRO A 93 -10.31 -0.81 14.15
CA PRO A 93 -9.68 -2.00 14.73
C PRO A 93 -9.56 -3.17 13.76
N VAL A 94 -10.62 -3.48 13.00
CA VAL A 94 -10.60 -4.56 11.99
C VAL A 94 -9.59 -4.24 10.88
N PHE A 95 -9.61 -3.02 10.37
CA PHE A 95 -8.67 -2.53 9.36
C PHE A 95 -7.21 -2.64 9.83
N GLY A 96 -6.92 -2.11 11.03
CA GLY A 96 -5.58 -2.09 11.60
C GLY A 96 -5.06 -3.48 11.96
N LEU A 97 -5.92 -4.36 12.48
CA LEU A 97 -5.57 -5.75 12.74
C LEU A 97 -5.25 -6.49 11.45
N ALA A 98 -6.07 -6.31 10.40
CA ALA A 98 -5.80 -6.90 9.09
C ALA A 98 -4.46 -6.44 8.53
N ALA A 99 -4.14 -5.14 8.65
CA ALA A 99 -2.86 -4.57 8.25
C ALA A 99 -1.68 -5.18 9.05
N ALA A 100 -1.80 -5.25 10.38
CA ALA A 100 -0.75 -5.82 11.23
C ALA A 100 -0.48 -7.29 10.89
N VAL A 101 -1.53 -8.11 10.82
CA VAL A 101 -1.43 -9.54 10.49
C VAL A 101 -0.82 -9.74 9.11
N SER A 102 -1.24 -8.95 8.10
CA SER A 102 -0.75 -9.12 6.74
C SER A 102 0.73 -8.75 6.58
N THR A 103 1.24 -7.75 7.31
CA THR A 103 2.68 -7.42 7.29
C THR A 103 3.58 -8.55 7.81
N VAL A 104 3.04 -9.40 8.67
CA VAL A 104 3.73 -10.58 9.23
C VAL A 104 3.53 -11.80 8.33
N ALA A 105 2.31 -12.01 7.85
CA ALA A 105 1.94 -13.19 7.07
C ALA A 105 2.50 -13.14 5.64
N VAL A 106 2.35 -12.02 4.92
CA VAL A 106 2.70 -11.96 3.50
C VAL A 106 4.18 -12.19 3.25
N PRO A 107 5.14 -11.59 3.97
CA PRO A 107 6.56 -11.90 3.77
C PRO A 107 6.91 -13.39 4.02
N ARG A 108 6.20 -14.06 4.94
CA ARG A 108 6.41 -15.49 5.24
C ARG A 108 5.89 -16.40 4.12
N PHE A 109 4.69 -16.12 3.60
CA PHE A 109 4.04 -16.99 2.62
C PHE A 109 4.32 -16.61 1.17
N ALA A 110 4.66 -15.34 0.91
CA ALA A 110 4.86 -14.79 -0.42
C ALA A 110 6.29 -14.26 -0.64
N GLY A 111 7.24 -14.56 0.26
CA GLY A 111 8.63 -14.07 0.17
C GLY A 111 9.41 -14.56 -1.05
N HIS A 112 8.95 -15.64 -1.70
CA HIS A 112 9.53 -16.16 -2.94
C HIS A 112 9.02 -15.44 -4.20
N PHE A 113 8.03 -14.56 -4.07
CA PHE A 113 7.51 -13.76 -5.18
C PHE A 113 8.26 -12.45 -5.31
N SER A 114 8.39 -11.95 -6.54
CA SER A 114 8.97 -10.61 -6.77
C SER A 114 8.17 -9.52 -6.05
N PRO A 115 8.76 -8.38 -5.68
CA PRO A 115 8.00 -7.26 -5.11
C PRO A 115 6.86 -6.79 -6.03
N ARG A 116 7.11 -6.75 -7.35
CA ARG A 116 6.08 -6.47 -8.36
C ARG A 116 4.96 -7.52 -8.38
N THR A 117 5.29 -8.82 -8.23
CA THR A 117 4.50 -9.92 -7.63
C THR A 117 3.35 -9.45 -6.76
N VAL A 118 3.81 -9.13 -5.56
CA VAL A 118 3.02 -8.85 -4.38
C VAL A 118 2.25 -7.54 -4.52
N ALA A 119 2.86 -6.51 -5.13
CA ALA A 119 2.21 -5.24 -5.40
C ALA A 119 0.98 -5.40 -6.29
N ALA A 120 1.11 -6.09 -7.43
CA ALA A 120 -0.01 -6.33 -8.33
C ALA A 120 -1.15 -7.10 -7.66
N ALA A 121 -0.83 -8.17 -6.91
CA ALA A 121 -1.82 -8.96 -6.21
C ALA A 121 -2.54 -8.12 -5.13
N SER A 122 -1.80 -7.30 -4.40
CA SER A 122 -2.34 -6.40 -3.38
C SER A 122 -3.26 -5.35 -4.00
N PHE A 123 -2.94 -4.82 -5.17
CA PHE A 123 -3.79 -3.88 -5.89
C PHE A 123 -5.09 -4.52 -6.36
N VAL A 124 -5.03 -5.77 -6.85
CA VAL A 124 -6.24 -6.52 -7.23
C VAL A 124 -7.13 -6.78 -6.02
N VAL A 125 -6.55 -7.26 -4.92
CA VAL A 125 -7.30 -7.56 -3.69
C VAL A 125 -7.88 -6.27 -3.07
N MET A 126 -7.11 -5.18 -3.05
CA MET A 126 -7.59 -3.87 -2.61
C MET A 126 -8.71 -3.35 -3.51
N GLY A 127 -8.55 -3.42 -4.83
CA GLY A 127 -9.55 -2.99 -5.79
C GLY A 127 -10.88 -3.71 -5.58
N SER A 128 -10.84 -5.04 -5.37
CA SER A 128 -12.01 -5.82 -4.99
C SER A 128 -12.63 -5.35 -3.67
N GLY A 129 -11.82 -5.04 -2.66
CA GLY A 129 -12.28 -4.48 -1.39
C GLY A 129 -12.95 -3.11 -1.54
N VAL A 130 -12.43 -2.24 -2.42
CA VAL A 130 -13.01 -0.93 -2.72
C VAL A 130 -14.34 -1.06 -3.47
N LEU A 131 -14.45 -2.01 -4.40
CA LEU A 131 -15.67 -2.25 -5.17
C LEU A 131 -16.77 -2.93 -4.36
N LEU A 132 -16.41 -3.76 -3.38
CA LEU A 132 -17.36 -4.64 -2.70
C LEU A 132 -18.59 -3.90 -2.13
N PRO A 133 -18.46 -2.77 -1.39
CA PRO A 133 -19.61 -2.04 -0.88
C PRO A 133 -20.51 -1.39 -1.96
N SER A 134 -19.99 -1.26 -3.19
CA SER A 134 -20.76 -0.75 -4.34
C SER A 134 -21.67 -1.82 -4.95
N VAL A 135 -21.38 -3.10 -4.71
CA VAL A 135 -22.13 -4.24 -5.25
C VAL A 135 -23.00 -4.90 -4.18
N VAL A 136 -22.43 -5.07 -2.98
CA VAL A 136 -23.08 -5.73 -1.84
C VAL A 136 -23.33 -4.70 -0.76
N HIS A 137 -24.60 -4.54 -0.38
CA HIS A 137 -25.01 -3.59 0.64
C HIS A 137 -25.04 -4.25 2.03
N GLY A 138 -24.55 -3.54 3.05
CA GLY A 138 -24.64 -3.98 4.44
C GLY A 138 -23.31 -3.95 5.20
N LEU A 139 -23.39 -4.13 6.52
CA LEU A 139 -22.22 -4.10 7.40
C LEU A 139 -21.20 -5.19 7.08
N ALA A 140 -21.64 -6.38 6.67
CA ALA A 140 -20.74 -7.47 6.29
C ALA A 140 -19.83 -7.08 5.11
N ALA A 141 -20.38 -6.41 4.10
CA ALA A 141 -19.61 -5.92 2.96
C ALA A 141 -18.58 -4.86 3.38
N LEU A 142 -18.94 -3.97 4.32
CA LEU A 142 -18.02 -2.98 4.88
C LEU A 142 -16.91 -3.62 5.72
N CYS A 143 -17.22 -4.65 6.52
CA CYS A 143 -16.22 -5.40 7.28
C CYS A 143 -15.23 -6.13 6.36
N VAL A 144 -15.74 -6.82 5.33
CA VAL A 144 -14.89 -7.49 4.34
C VAL A 144 -14.05 -6.47 3.58
N SER A 145 -14.62 -5.34 3.18
CA SER A 145 -13.89 -4.22 2.57
C SER A 145 -12.75 -3.72 3.47
N ALA A 146 -13.02 -3.50 4.77
CA ALA A 146 -12.01 -3.09 5.73
C ALA A 146 -10.86 -4.10 5.87
N VAL A 147 -11.17 -5.42 5.86
CA VAL A 147 -10.15 -6.48 5.88
C VAL A 147 -9.32 -6.50 4.61
N LEU A 148 -9.96 -6.45 3.42
CA LEU A 148 -9.27 -6.53 2.14
C LEU A 148 -8.37 -5.31 1.91
N VAL A 149 -8.87 -4.11 2.19
CA VAL A 149 -8.12 -2.86 2.03
C VAL A 149 -7.05 -2.74 3.11
N GLY A 150 -7.39 -2.97 4.38
CA GLY A 150 -6.43 -2.89 5.49
C GLY A 150 -5.32 -3.93 5.36
N GLY A 151 -5.70 -5.17 5.04
CA GLY A 151 -4.77 -6.27 4.82
C GLY A 151 -3.83 -6.06 3.64
N THR A 152 -4.14 -5.20 2.68
CA THR A 152 -3.28 -4.96 1.52
C THR A 152 -2.55 -3.63 1.55
N PHE A 153 -3.00 -2.64 2.31
CA PHE A 153 -2.40 -1.30 2.33
C PHE A 153 -0.90 -1.31 2.65
N MET A 154 -0.52 -1.91 3.79
CA MET A 154 0.89 -1.96 4.20
C MET A 154 1.72 -2.86 3.28
N VAL A 155 1.13 -3.97 2.82
CA VAL A 155 1.78 -4.93 1.94
C VAL A 155 2.11 -4.30 0.57
N ALA A 156 1.12 -3.62 -0.04
CA ALA A 156 1.27 -2.86 -1.28
C ALA A 156 2.35 -1.78 -1.14
N THR A 157 2.30 -1.01 -0.05
CA THR A 157 3.29 0.04 0.26
C THR A 157 4.71 -0.52 0.26
N MET A 158 4.94 -1.59 1.04
CA MET A 158 6.26 -2.23 1.13
C MET A 158 6.70 -2.81 -0.20
N ALA A 159 5.82 -3.51 -0.91
CA ALA A 159 6.11 -4.15 -2.18
C ALA A 159 6.49 -3.13 -3.27
N CYS A 160 5.78 -2.00 -3.35
CA CYS A 160 6.10 -0.92 -4.28
C CYS A 160 7.42 -0.22 -3.93
N VAL A 161 7.71 0.02 -2.64
CA VAL A 161 9.01 0.60 -2.22
C VAL A 161 10.16 -0.36 -2.52
N GLN A 162 9.99 -1.66 -2.29
CA GLN A 162 10.98 -2.67 -2.66
C GLN A 162 11.18 -2.72 -4.17
N GLU A 163 10.11 -2.64 -4.96
CA GLU A 163 10.20 -2.57 -6.42
C GLU A 163 10.92 -1.30 -6.89
N ALA A 164 10.63 -0.15 -6.27
CA ALA A 164 11.30 1.11 -6.56
C ALA A 164 12.81 1.05 -6.28
N ARG A 165 13.21 0.40 -5.18
CA ARG A 165 14.63 0.13 -4.89
C ARG A 165 15.26 -0.77 -5.92
N ARG A 166 14.53 -1.81 -6.36
CA ARG A 166 15.01 -2.77 -7.37
C ARG A 166 15.23 -2.12 -8.74
N ILE A 167 14.32 -1.26 -9.21
CA ILE A 167 14.43 -0.63 -10.54
C ILE A 167 15.22 0.68 -10.52
N GLY A 168 15.20 1.41 -9.40
CA GLY A 168 15.82 2.72 -9.28
C GLY A 168 17.32 2.67 -8.96
N GLY A 169 17.81 1.58 -8.35
CA GLY A 169 19.22 1.45 -7.94
C GLY A 169 19.68 2.66 -7.12
N VAL A 170 20.72 3.36 -7.59
CA VAL A 170 21.24 4.59 -6.98
C VAL A 170 20.19 5.72 -6.94
N GLY A 171 19.27 5.79 -7.91
CA GLY A 171 18.19 6.77 -7.99
C GLY A 171 16.91 6.39 -7.24
N ALA A 172 16.91 5.30 -6.45
CA ALA A 172 15.72 4.81 -5.76
C ALA A 172 15.09 5.84 -4.81
N GLY A 173 15.90 6.68 -4.15
CA GLY A 173 15.40 7.73 -3.27
C GLY A 173 14.50 8.74 -3.99
N GLY A 174 14.93 9.21 -5.17
CA GLY A 174 14.13 10.12 -6.01
C GLY A 174 12.84 9.46 -6.50
N LEU A 175 12.90 8.19 -6.93
CA LEU A 175 11.71 7.45 -7.37
C LEU A 175 10.70 7.26 -6.22
N ILE A 176 11.16 6.91 -5.02
CA ILE A 176 10.29 6.79 -3.84
C ILE A 176 9.67 8.14 -3.49
N ALA A 177 10.41 9.25 -3.60
CA ALA A 177 9.87 10.58 -3.39
C ALA A 177 8.77 10.93 -4.41
N ALA A 178 8.99 10.65 -5.70
CA ALA A 178 7.98 10.85 -6.76
C ALA A 178 6.73 9.99 -6.54
N MET A 179 6.90 8.72 -6.17
CA MET A 179 5.79 7.84 -5.78
C MET A 179 5.03 8.41 -4.60
N THR A 180 5.72 8.87 -3.56
CA THR A 180 5.09 9.45 -2.36
C THR A 180 4.30 10.71 -2.70
N ALA A 181 4.83 11.57 -3.58
CA ALA A 181 4.11 12.74 -4.07
C ALA A 181 2.86 12.33 -4.88
N ALA A 182 2.97 11.35 -5.78
CA ALA A 182 1.82 10.83 -6.53
C ALA A 182 0.75 10.22 -5.62
N PHE A 183 1.15 9.49 -4.58
CA PHE A 183 0.25 8.94 -3.57
C PHE A 183 -0.51 10.06 -2.83
N ALA A 184 0.20 11.12 -2.42
CA ALA A 184 -0.41 12.28 -1.77
C ALA A 184 -1.41 13.01 -2.70
N ILE A 185 -1.11 13.12 -3.99
CA ILE A 185 -2.05 13.65 -4.99
C ILE A 185 -3.30 12.77 -5.08
N GLY A 186 -3.14 11.44 -5.19
CA GLY A 186 -4.26 10.51 -5.22
C GLY A 186 -5.15 10.61 -3.97
N GLN A 187 -4.53 10.74 -2.80
CA GLN A 187 -5.21 10.96 -1.52
C GLN A 187 -6.05 12.25 -1.52
N LEU A 188 -5.52 13.34 -2.08
CA LEU A 188 -6.24 14.61 -2.19
C LEU A 188 -7.45 14.50 -3.13
N VAL A 189 -7.32 13.77 -4.23
CA VAL A 189 -8.42 13.55 -5.19
C VAL A 189 -9.58 12.78 -4.55
N GLY A 190 -9.31 11.88 -3.60
CA GLY A 190 -10.34 11.04 -2.95
C GLY A 190 -11.53 11.82 -2.39
N PRO A 191 -11.34 12.65 -1.34
CA PRO A 191 -12.41 13.46 -0.77
C PRO A 191 -13.04 14.44 -1.77
N LEU A 192 -12.25 14.97 -2.73
CA LEU A 192 -12.75 15.88 -3.76
C LEU A 192 -13.66 15.18 -4.78
N ALA A 193 -13.42 13.88 -5.02
CA ALA A 193 -14.25 13.06 -5.91
C ALA A 193 -15.57 12.62 -5.26
N VAL A 194 -15.66 12.67 -3.92
CA VAL A 194 -16.91 12.42 -3.19
C VAL A 194 -17.76 13.68 -3.24
N THR A 195 -18.50 13.84 -4.33
CA THR A 195 -19.43 14.96 -4.55
C THR A 195 -20.78 14.73 -3.87
N SER A 196 -21.61 15.78 -3.79
CA SER A 196 -22.93 15.76 -3.18
C SER A 196 -23.81 14.60 -3.68
N GLY A 197 -24.16 13.68 -2.78
CA GLY A 197 -25.23 12.69 -2.91
C GLY A 197 -26.24 12.87 -1.77
N LYS A 198 -27.46 12.31 -1.89
CA LYS A 198 -28.45 12.39 -0.80
C LYS A 198 -28.06 11.50 0.38
N THR A 199 -27.30 10.45 0.10
CA THR A 199 -26.73 9.54 1.08
C THR A 199 -25.22 9.39 0.86
N ILE A 200 -24.51 8.94 1.90
CA ILE A 200 -23.07 8.66 1.81
C ILE A 200 -22.79 7.53 0.80
N GLN A 201 -23.68 6.55 0.68
CA GLN A 201 -23.59 5.46 -0.29
C GLN A 201 -23.66 5.98 -1.73
N GLU A 202 -24.62 6.87 -2.03
CA GLU A 202 -24.73 7.49 -3.35
C GLU A 202 -23.50 8.33 -3.70
N ALA A 203 -22.99 9.11 -2.73
CA ALA A 203 -21.80 9.94 -2.92
C ALA A 203 -20.54 9.11 -3.19
N LEU A 204 -20.46 7.90 -2.62
CA LEU A 204 -19.31 7.01 -2.75
C LEU A 204 -19.36 6.08 -3.97
N LEU A 205 -20.54 5.84 -4.54
CA LEU A 205 -20.71 4.82 -5.57
C LEU A 205 -19.79 5.04 -6.78
N ARG A 206 -19.88 6.23 -7.41
CA ARG A 206 -19.06 6.58 -8.58
C ARG A 206 -17.56 6.59 -8.28
N PRO A 207 -17.06 7.31 -7.25
CA PRO A 207 -15.64 7.33 -6.97
C PRO A 207 -15.10 5.95 -6.59
N SER A 208 -15.87 5.12 -5.88
CA SER A 208 -15.44 3.75 -5.53
C SER A 208 -15.35 2.83 -6.75
N ILE A 209 -16.29 2.91 -7.69
CA ILE A 209 -16.22 2.16 -8.95
C ILE A 209 -14.99 2.57 -9.75
N VAL A 210 -14.76 3.87 -9.91
CA VAL A 210 -13.59 4.38 -10.65
C VAL A 210 -12.29 3.96 -9.96
N ALA A 211 -12.18 4.15 -8.66
CA ALA A 211 -10.98 3.82 -7.92
C ALA A 211 -10.68 2.32 -7.92
N GLY A 212 -11.72 1.49 -7.72
CA GLY A 212 -11.62 0.04 -7.79
C GLY A 212 -11.21 -0.45 -9.18
N ALA A 213 -11.80 0.08 -10.25
CA ALA A 213 -11.41 -0.25 -11.61
C ALA A 213 -9.95 0.16 -11.91
N LEU A 214 -9.54 1.37 -11.51
CA LEU A 214 -8.15 1.82 -11.69
C LEU A 214 -7.15 0.96 -10.91
N LEU A 215 -7.50 0.51 -9.69
CA LEU A 215 -6.70 -0.42 -8.90
C LEU A 215 -6.55 -1.77 -9.59
N LEU A 216 -7.64 -2.34 -10.12
CA LEU A 216 -7.62 -3.59 -10.88
C LEU A 216 -6.74 -3.46 -12.13
N LEU A 217 -6.91 -2.38 -12.90
CA LEU A 217 -6.11 -2.08 -14.09
C LEU A 217 -4.63 -1.90 -13.73
N SER A 218 -4.33 -1.22 -12.62
CA SER A 218 -2.96 -1.04 -12.13
C SER A 218 -2.34 -2.38 -11.71
N GLY A 219 -3.11 -3.26 -11.07
CA GLY A 219 -2.69 -4.63 -10.78
C GLY A 219 -2.32 -5.42 -12.04
N VAL A 220 -3.17 -5.35 -13.08
CA VAL A 220 -2.91 -5.98 -14.39
C VAL A 220 -1.67 -5.36 -15.07
N ALA A 221 -1.55 -4.04 -15.08
CA ALA A 221 -0.43 -3.33 -15.68
C ALA A 221 0.93 -3.70 -15.02
N LEU A 222 0.94 -3.85 -13.70
CA LEU A 222 2.11 -4.33 -12.96
C LEU A 222 2.40 -5.81 -13.21
N ALA A 223 1.38 -6.63 -13.44
CA ALA A 223 1.56 -8.06 -13.75
C ALA A 223 2.14 -8.29 -15.15
N ILE A 224 1.68 -7.57 -16.17
CA ILE A 224 2.11 -7.74 -17.57
C ILE A 224 3.58 -7.36 -17.78
N GLN A 225 4.05 -6.29 -17.14
CA GLN A 225 5.43 -5.82 -17.30
C GLN A 225 6.51 -6.76 -16.76
N ARG A 226 6.13 -7.81 -16.01
CA ARG A 226 7.07 -8.82 -15.54
C ARG A 226 7.82 -9.51 -16.67
N GLY A 227 7.19 -9.64 -17.85
CA GLY A 227 7.80 -10.30 -19.00
C GLY A 227 8.91 -9.50 -19.68
N ALA A 228 8.92 -8.17 -19.56
CA ALA A 228 9.84 -7.31 -20.32
C ALA A 228 11.22 -7.14 -19.66
N SER A 229 11.32 -7.24 -18.33
CA SER A 229 12.59 -7.01 -17.60
C SER A 229 13.50 -8.24 -17.55
N SER A 230 12.99 -9.44 -17.83
CA SER A 230 13.76 -10.70 -17.83
C SER A 230 14.61 -10.89 -19.10
N ALA A 231 14.50 -10.00 -20.08
CA ALA A 231 15.06 -10.16 -21.43
C ALA A 231 16.24 -9.22 -21.75
N ARG A 232 16.96 -8.67 -20.76
CA ARG A 232 18.25 -8.01 -21.03
C ARG A 232 19.36 -9.07 -21.00
N PRO A 233 19.98 -9.42 -22.15
CA PRO A 233 21.19 -10.23 -22.15
C PRO A 233 22.27 -9.48 -21.38
N SER A 234 22.98 -10.18 -20.48
CA SER A 234 24.23 -9.71 -19.94
C SER A 234 25.17 -9.41 -21.10
N VAL A 235 25.55 -8.15 -21.27
CA VAL A 235 26.63 -7.77 -22.16
C VAL A 235 27.86 -8.53 -21.65
N ALA A 236 28.28 -9.53 -22.42
CA ALA A 236 29.48 -10.28 -22.15
C ALA A 236 30.64 -9.28 -22.07
N GLN A 237 31.38 -9.39 -20.98
CA GLN A 237 32.59 -8.64 -20.71
C GLN A 237 33.68 -9.16 -21.67
N GLU A 238 33.62 -8.76 -22.94
CA GLU A 238 34.74 -8.87 -23.87
C GLU A 238 35.76 -7.79 -23.50
N GLY A 239 36.78 -8.22 -22.77
CA GLY A 239 37.95 -7.43 -22.41
C GLY A 239 39.05 -8.40 -22.04
N GLY A 240 39.54 -9.10 -23.06
CA GLY A 240 40.50 -10.19 -22.98
C GLY A 240 41.73 -9.85 -22.14
N VAL A 241 42.12 -10.85 -21.36
CA VAL A 241 43.45 -11.01 -20.79
C VAL A 241 44.46 -11.01 -21.92
N GLN A 242 45.16 -9.88 -22.11
CA GLN A 242 46.47 -9.84 -22.77
C GLN A 242 47.49 -9.92 -21.62
N GLY A 243 47.99 -11.11 -21.29
CA GLY A 243 49.17 -11.67 -21.95
C GLY A 243 50.39 -11.37 -21.09
N ALA A 244 50.54 -12.13 -19.99
CA ALA A 244 51.79 -12.26 -19.26
C ALA A 244 52.47 -13.55 -19.72
N ALA A 245 53.81 -13.49 -19.82
CA ALA A 245 54.77 -14.51 -20.30
C ALA A 245 55.02 -14.50 -21.82
N ASP A 246 56.16 -13.98 -22.26
CA ASP A 246 57.43 -14.73 -22.38
C ASP A 246 58.61 -13.75 -22.59
N ASP A 247 59.74 -14.08 -21.93
CA ASP A 247 61.17 -13.75 -22.16
C ASP A 247 61.65 -12.33 -22.58
#